data_AF-R0M6H3-F1
#
_entry.id   AF-R0M6H3-F1
#
_cell.length_a   1.000
_cell.length_b   1.000
_cell.length_c   1.000
_cell.angle_alpha   90.00
_cell.angle_beta   90.00
_cell.angle_gamma   90.00
#
_symmetry.space_group_name_H-M   'P 1'
#
loop_
_entity.id
_entity.type
_entity.pdbx_description
1 polymer ?
#
loop_
_entity_poly.entity_id
_entity_poly.type
_entity_poly.pdbx_seq_one_letter_code
_entity_poly.pdbx_strand_id
1 'polypeptide(L)'
;MIRDEFLKRFIVFQYNKHIDKDMKKISFLIHKSLSRKFLRNEKVRLIKESRYGNIINRHNKKYTIHMDNDTFIENVNPGDIRRLEPINPEYIFNYLMFITVNTCFNVRLLKKDVFDDIFKTRNYNMNMTCESKNEPIKSDIKHSKEEIIRKIECNEDIKLLEKSDKSIKVPEKNLIDLSKIKQPEDIKLKKLSQEQLRKLNINILSNITVHEKYSIENQDFQKTQKILKIFAFIKNFCGEFVPSDFNIQKLVRSLKESAYNGDAIGNVHEFLIDNLNEELEKYGILHLLNNLKSVIDSLPEDDTIGEAAKKNDIGLKTWKIKTRAFLWDLQFRTNNKIIYSFYVMLSKKKTARITEAFNVRLDLLEFLISSYFTTKIFRDVLLNELRILENLEIKVNELEKNIQIEEDNLKNNKDEKIIQKIQVKINRMRNELNKIKSAIVYNPTKSEIGTINHVKFMFIDNVIYASKRNKFYVLSRKNLENIAEFYIPTDRMESVVLKNLKNVIEAIYK
;
A
#
# COMPACT_ATOMS: atom_id res chain seq x y z
N MET A 1 5.26 -20.38 -13.30
CA MET A 1 4.33 -19.22 -13.31
C MET A 1 2.93 -19.78 -13.55
N ILE A 2 1.95 -19.42 -12.74
CA ILE A 2 0.57 -19.94 -12.81
C ILE A 2 -0.08 -19.43 -14.09
N ARG A 3 -0.53 -20.29 -15.01
CA ARG A 3 -1.06 -19.89 -16.32
C ARG A 3 -2.58 -19.95 -16.39
N ASP A 4 -3.21 -20.85 -15.65
CA ASP A 4 -4.67 -20.97 -15.60
C ASP A 4 -5.34 -19.70 -15.03
N GLU A 5 -6.21 -19.08 -15.82
CA GLU A 5 -6.89 -17.83 -15.48
C GLU A 5 -7.85 -17.95 -14.29
N PHE A 6 -8.50 -19.11 -14.10
CA PHE A 6 -9.39 -19.32 -12.96
C PHE A 6 -8.61 -19.45 -11.66
N LEU A 7 -7.45 -20.13 -11.71
CA LEU A 7 -6.53 -20.18 -10.58
C LEU A 7 -6.00 -18.79 -10.23
N LYS A 8 -5.56 -17.99 -11.21
CA LYS A 8 -5.12 -16.60 -11.00
C LYS A 8 -6.19 -15.76 -10.30
N ARG A 9 -7.42 -15.78 -10.81
CA ARG A 9 -8.57 -15.06 -10.23
C ARG A 9 -8.88 -15.50 -8.81
N PHE A 10 -8.88 -16.81 -8.55
CA PHE A 10 -9.10 -17.33 -7.21
C PHE A 10 -8.01 -16.87 -6.24
N ILE A 11 -6.74 -16.89 -6.67
CA ILE A 11 -5.62 -16.40 -5.86
C ILE A 11 -5.83 -14.93 -5.51
N VAL A 12 -6.21 -14.09 -6.47
CA VAL A 12 -6.48 -12.67 -6.25
C VAL A 12 -7.67 -12.44 -5.32
N PHE A 13 -8.75 -13.21 -5.49
CA PHE A 13 -9.91 -13.13 -4.60
C PHE A 13 -9.55 -13.48 -3.15
N GLN A 14 -8.81 -14.58 -2.95
CA GLN A 14 -8.35 -14.99 -1.62
C GLN A 14 -7.31 -14.02 -1.04
N TYR A 15 -6.50 -13.40 -1.90
CA TYR A 15 -5.58 -12.35 -1.51
C TYR A 15 -6.32 -11.13 -0.93
N ASN A 16 -7.32 -10.61 -1.64
CA ASN A 16 -8.13 -9.49 -1.16
C ASN A 16 -8.81 -9.80 0.18
N LYS A 17 -9.26 -11.06 0.39
CA LYS A 17 -9.85 -11.51 1.66
C LYS A 17 -8.86 -11.53 2.84
N HIS A 18 -7.56 -11.52 2.57
CA HIS A 18 -6.50 -11.69 3.57
C HIS A 18 -5.39 -10.65 3.42
N ILE A 19 -5.71 -9.48 2.89
CA ILE A 19 -4.76 -8.42 2.50
C ILE A 19 -3.92 -7.87 3.67
N ASP A 20 -4.40 -8.10 4.90
CA ASP A 20 -3.82 -7.74 6.19
C ASP A 20 -2.75 -8.75 6.68
N LYS A 21 -2.66 -9.94 6.07
CA LYS A 21 -1.77 -11.03 6.53
C LYS A 21 -0.43 -11.04 5.81
N ASP A 22 0.57 -11.65 6.44
CA ASP A 22 1.86 -11.91 5.81
C ASP A 22 1.70 -12.73 4.51
N MET A 23 2.45 -12.38 3.47
CA MET A 23 2.34 -13.01 2.15
C MET A 23 2.60 -14.52 2.16
N LYS A 24 3.48 -15.03 3.03
CA LYS A 24 3.70 -16.48 3.18
C LYS A 24 2.49 -17.16 3.84
N LYS A 25 1.82 -16.46 4.76
CA LYS A 25 0.59 -16.96 5.39
C LYS A 25 -0.56 -16.97 4.38
N ILE A 26 -0.71 -15.93 3.57
CA ILE A 26 -1.70 -15.87 2.49
C ILE A 26 -1.46 -17.01 1.49
N SER A 27 -0.23 -17.17 1.00
CA SER A 27 0.09 -18.21 0.02
C SER A 27 -0.19 -19.62 0.55
N PHE A 28 0.09 -19.88 1.82
CA PHE A 28 -0.25 -21.15 2.48
C PHE A 28 -1.77 -21.37 2.60
N LEU A 29 -2.55 -20.35 2.97
CA LEU A 29 -4.02 -20.45 3.06
C LEU A 29 -4.66 -20.75 1.70
N ILE A 30 -4.15 -20.10 0.65
CA ILE A 30 -4.59 -20.32 -0.73
C ILE A 30 -4.22 -21.73 -1.19
N HIS A 31 -2.98 -22.15 -0.95
CA HIS A 31 -2.53 -23.50 -1.27
C HIS A 31 -3.40 -24.57 -0.57
N LYS A 32 -3.65 -24.40 0.73
CA LYS A 32 -4.50 -25.32 1.52
C LYS A 32 -5.93 -25.39 0.97
N SER A 33 -6.44 -24.30 0.40
CA SER A 33 -7.76 -24.28 -0.22
C SER A 33 -7.77 -25.03 -1.54
N LEU A 34 -6.75 -24.82 -2.38
CA LEU A 34 -6.62 -25.47 -3.68
C LEU A 34 -6.29 -26.96 -3.53
N SER A 35 -5.50 -27.37 -2.54
CA SER A 35 -5.17 -28.79 -2.32
C SER A 35 -6.38 -29.66 -1.94
N ARG A 36 -7.47 -29.06 -1.44
CA ARG A 36 -8.67 -29.78 -0.97
C ARG A 36 -9.78 -29.91 -2.01
N LYS A 37 -9.78 -29.09 -3.05
CA LYS A 37 -10.89 -29.02 -4.02
C LYS A 37 -10.45 -28.37 -5.33
N PHE A 38 -11.13 -28.72 -6.41
CA PHE A 38 -11.02 -28.06 -7.71
C PHE A 38 -12.02 -26.90 -7.81
N LEU A 39 -11.67 -25.89 -8.61
CA LEU A 39 -12.52 -24.73 -8.87
C LEU A 39 -13.48 -25.04 -10.03
N ARG A 40 -14.61 -24.34 -10.07
CA ARG A 40 -15.48 -24.34 -11.25
C ARG A 40 -14.74 -23.70 -12.43
N ASN A 41 -14.90 -24.32 -13.60
CA ASN A 41 -14.22 -24.07 -14.86
C ASN A 41 -12.69 -24.29 -14.83
N GLU A 42 -12.16 -24.91 -13.78
CA GLU A 42 -10.76 -25.31 -13.76
C GLU A 42 -10.53 -26.44 -14.79
N LYS A 43 -9.50 -26.29 -15.62
CA LYS A 43 -9.12 -27.33 -16.58
C LYS A 43 -8.35 -28.44 -15.87
N VAL A 44 -8.86 -29.66 -15.98
CA VAL A 44 -8.34 -30.86 -15.30
C VAL A 44 -8.05 -31.98 -16.29
N ARG A 45 -7.15 -32.89 -15.91
CA ARG A 45 -6.89 -34.14 -16.62
C ARG A 45 -7.49 -35.31 -15.86
N LEU A 46 -8.27 -36.15 -16.54
CA LEU A 46 -8.66 -37.45 -16.00
C LEU A 46 -7.47 -38.40 -16.02
N ILE A 47 -7.15 -38.99 -14.87
CA ILE A 47 -5.92 -39.77 -14.69
C ILE A 47 -5.94 -41.04 -15.54
N LYS A 48 -7.07 -41.75 -15.57
CA LYS A 48 -7.20 -43.05 -16.24
C LYS A 48 -7.19 -42.93 -17.77
N GLU A 49 -7.78 -41.86 -18.29
CA GLU A 49 -8.04 -41.72 -19.72
C GLU A 49 -7.08 -40.72 -20.40
N SER A 50 -6.27 -40.00 -19.62
CA SER A 50 -5.41 -38.91 -20.09
C SER A 50 -6.13 -37.83 -20.92
N ARG A 51 -7.47 -37.75 -20.79
CA ARG A 51 -8.31 -36.76 -21.44
C ARG A 51 -8.46 -35.51 -20.58
N TYR A 52 -8.78 -34.39 -21.23
CA TYR A 52 -8.91 -33.07 -20.61
C TYR A 52 -10.36 -32.60 -20.62
N GLY A 53 -10.71 -31.84 -19.59
CA GLY A 53 -12.01 -31.20 -19.50
C GLY A 53 -12.05 -30.14 -18.40
N ASN A 54 -13.17 -29.44 -18.30
CA ASN A 54 -13.41 -28.37 -17.35
C ASN A 54 -14.40 -28.80 -16.29
N ILE A 55 -14.11 -28.51 -15.02
CA ILE A 55 -15.03 -28.77 -13.91
C ILE A 55 -16.26 -27.88 -14.06
N ILE A 56 -17.46 -28.42 -14.21
CA ILE A 56 -18.68 -27.61 -14.34
C ILE A 56 -19.35 -27.40 -12.99
N ASN A 57 -19.41 -28.47 -12.20
CA ASN A 57 -20.13 -28.49 -10.93
C ASN A 57 -19.52 -29.52 -9.96
N ARG A 58 -19.89 -29.39 -8.68
CA ARG A 58 -19.53 -30.32 -7.62
C ARG A 58 -20.78 -30.66 -6.79
N HIS A 59 -21.11 -31.95 -6.72
CA HIS A 59 -22.21 -32.47 -5.91
C HIS A 59 -21.73 -33.67 -5.08
N ASN A 60 -22.08 -33.74 -3.80
CA ASN A 60 -21.68 -34.84 -2.89
C ASN A 60 -20.18 -35.21 -2.95
N LYS A 61 -19.31 -34.18 -2.97
CA LYS A 61 -17.83 -34.30 -3.10
C LYS A 61 -17.33 -34.89 -4.43
N LYS A 62 -18.19 -35.20 -5.38
CA LYS A 62 -17.85 -35.63 -6.76
C LYS A 62 -18.00 -34.47 -7.74
N TYR A 63 -17.37 -34.59 -8.90
CA TYR A 63 -17.33 -33.54 -9.92
C TYR A 63 -18.04 -33.95 -11.20
N THR A 64 -18.65 -32.97 -11.87
CA THR A 64 -19.09 -33.09 -13.26
C THR A 64 -18.11 -32.33 -14.15
N ILE A 65 -17.63 -32.97 -15.22
CA ILE A 65 -16.59 -32.46 -16.10
C ILE A 65 -17.14 -32.35 -17.53
N HIS A 66 -16.98 -31.18 -18.14
CA HIS A 66 -17.18 -30.98 -19.58
C HIS A 66 -15.88 -31.30 -20.29
N MET A 67 -15.86 -32.37 -21.06
CA MET A 67 -14.69 -32.79 -21.82
C MET A 67 -14.49 -31.91 -23.04
N ASP A 68 -13.24 -31.77 -23.49
CA ASP A 68 -12.89 -30.96 -24.67
C ASP A 68 -13.53 -31.50 -25.99
N ASN A 69 -14.10 -32.70 -25.98
CA ASN A 69 -14.82 -33.32 -27.09
C ASN A 69 -16.35 -33.20 -26.96
N ASP A 70 -16.84 -32.20 -26.22
CA ASP A 70 -18.25 -31.93 -25.94
C ASP A 70 -19.03 -33.06 -25.23
N THR A 71 -18.33 -33.94 -24.50
CA THR A 71 -18.96 -34.96 -23.66
C THR A 71 -19.00 -34.55 -22.19
N PHE A 72 -20.00 -35.01 -21.45
CA PHE A 72 -20.12 -34.75 -20.02
C PHE A 72 -19.83 -36.03 -19.24
N ILE A 73 -18.92 -35.93 -18.26
CA ILE A 73 -18.66 -37.02 -17.31
C ILE A 73 -19.13 -36.59 -15.93
N GLU A 74 -20.17 -37.25 -15.43
CA GLU A 74 -20.71 -37.00 -14.11
C GLU A 74 -20.06 -37.88 -13.04
N ASN A 75 -20.20 -37.46 -11.77
CA ASN A 75 -19.84 -38.28 -10.61
C ASN A 75 -18.36 -38.71 -10.55
N VAL A 76 -17.45 -37.90 -11.06
CA VAL A 76 -16.00 -38.17 -11.04
C VAL A 76 -15.43 -37.95 -9.64
N ASN A 77 -14.64 -38.90 -9.13
CA ASN A 77 -14.01 -38.75 -7.82
C ASN A 77 -12.83 -37.77 -7.88
N PRO A 78 -12.55 -37.03 -6.79
CA PRO A 78 -11.37 -36.16 -6.72
C PRO A 78 -10.04 -36.86 -7.00
N GLY A 79 -9.93 -38.15 -6.66
CA GLY A 79 -8.73 -38.95 -6.88
C GLY A 79 -8.53 -39.41 -8.33
N ASP A 80 -9.57 -39.29 -9.18
CA ASP A 80 -9.51 -39.67 -10.60
C ASP A 80 -9.15 -38.48 -11.51
N ILE A 81 -8.96 -37.29 -10.92
CA ILE A 81 -8.64 -36.05 -11.64
C ILE A 81 -7.37 -35.40 -11.10
N ARG A 82 -6.62 -34.76 -11.99
CA ARG A 82 -5.40 -34.04 -11.66
C ARG A 82 -5.40 -32.65 -12.29
N ARG A 83 -4.90 -31.67 -11.54
CA ARG A 83 -4.58 -30.34 -12.11
C ARG A 83 -3.49 -30.45 -13.16
N LEU A 84 -3.60 -29.62 -14.19
CA LEU A 84 -2.53 -29.46 -15.17
C LEU A 84 -1.29 -28.81 -14.57
N GLU A 85 -1.50 -27.84 -13.67
CA GLU A 85 -0.43 -27.12 -13.01
C GLU A 85 -0.22 -27.61 -11.57
N PRO A 86 1.00 -28.01 -11.18
CA PRO A 86 1.30 -28.26 -9.78
C PRO A 86 1.28 -26.93 -9.02
N ILE A 87 0.33 -26.78 -8.11
CA ILE A 87 0.21 -25.60 -7.25
C ILE A 87 0.92 -25.89 -5.95
N ASN A 88 1.97 -25.14 -5.64
CA ASN A 88 2.63 -25.16 -4.34
C ASN A 88 2.59 -23.75 -3.71
N PRO A 89 2.84 -23.61 -2.39
CA PRO A 89 2.81 -22.32 -1.70
C PRO A 89 3.79 -21.29 -2.27
N GLU A 90 4.94 -21.74 -2.79
CA GLU A 90 5.99 -20.88 -3.31
C GLU A 90 5.61 -20.25 -4.66
N TYR A 91 4.95 -21.00 -5.55
CA TYR A 91 4.42 -20.47 -6.80
C TYR A 91 3.29 -19.46 -6.57
N ILE A 92 2.42 -19.71 -5.60
CA ILE A 92 1.40 -18.75 -5.19
C ILE A 92 2.06 -17.51 -4.60
N PHE A 93 3.05 -17.67 -3.72
CA PHE A 93 3.80 -16.55 -3.15
C PHE A 93 4.43 -15.71 -4.25
N ASN A 94 5.17 -16.31 -5.18
CA ASN A 94 5.82 -15.61 -6.28
C ASN A 94 4.81 -14.91 -7.20
N TYR A 95 3.66 -15.54 -7.46
CA TYR A 95 2.58 -14.91 -8.23
C TYR A 95 1.97 -13.71 -7.50
N LEU A 96 1.70 -13.84 -6.19
CA LEU A 96 1.23 -12.72 -5.35
C LEU A 96 2.25 -11.57 -5.29
N MET A 97 3.54 -11.89 -5.15
CA MET A 97 4.62 -10.91 -5.21
C MET A 97 4.68 -10.19 -6.55
N PHE A 98 4.36 -10.89 -7.64
CA PHE A 98 4.32 -10.34 -8.99
C PHE A 98 3.10 -9.43 -9.23
N ILE A 99 1.91 -9.81 -8.75
CA ILE A 99 0.66 -9.06 -8.99
C ILE A 99 0.37 -8.00 -7.94
N THR A 100 1.21 -7.86 -6.92
CA THR A 100 1.02 -6.87 -5.86
C THR A 100 2.19 -5.91 -5.73
N VAL A 101 1.89 -4.69 -5.32
CA VAL A 101 2.88 -3.67 -4.95
C VAL A 101 2.86 -3.49 -3.43
N ASN A 102 4.04 -3.41 -2.82
CA ASN A 102 4.14 -2.99 -1.41
C ASN A 102 3.72 -1.53 -1.32
N THR A 103 2.82 -1.22 -0.39
CA THR A 103 2.63 0.14 0.08
C THR A 103 3.56 0.41 1.26
N CYS A 104 3.79 1.69 1.52
CA CYS A 104 4.53 2.18 2.67
C CYS A 104 3.93 1.82 4.04
N PHE A 105 2.77 1.15 4.10
CA PHE A 105 2.09 0.77 5.34
C PHE A 105 2.18 -0.72 5.70
N ASN A 106 3.04 -1.48 5.00
CA ASN A 106 3.07 -2.95 5.01
C ASN A 106 1.77 -3.60 4.49
N VAL A 107 0.91 -2.85 3.80
CA VAL A 107 -0.21 -3.39 3.05
C VAL A 107 0.27 -3.60 1.62
N ARG A 108 0.06 -4.78 1.04
CA ARG A 108 0.29 -4.97 -0.39
C ARG A 108 -1.02 -4.67 -1.12
N LEU A 109 -0.95 -4.08 -2.30
CA LEU A 109 -2.14 -3.82 -3.12
C LEU A 109 -1.98 -4.48 -4.48
N LEU A 110 -3.07 -4.90 -5.10
CA LEU A 110 -3.04 -5.46 -6.45
C LEU A 110 -2.60 -4.39 -7.45
N LYS A 111 -1.80 -4.80 -8.45
CA LYS A 111 -1.50 -3.96 -9.60
C LYS A 111 -2.77 -3.71 -10.42
N LYS A 112 -2.79 -2.55 -11.08
CA LYS A 112 -3.97 -2.00 -11.77
C LYS A 112 -4.49 -2.91 -12.88
N ASP A 113 -3.60 -3.41 -13.73
CA ASP A 113 -3.87 -4.37 -14.80
C ASP A 113 -4.58 -5.62 -14.28
N VAL A 114 -4.11 -6.15 -13.15
CA VAL A 114 -4.68 -7.34 -12.51
C VAL A 114 -6.05 -7.05 -11.91
N PHE A 115 -6.25 -5.86 -11.35
CA PHE A 115 -7.54 -5.45 -10.79
C PHE A 115 -8.60 -5.25 -11.88
N ASP A 116 -8.25 -4.53 -12.95
CA ASP A 116 -9.14 -4.22 -14.07
C ASP A 116 -9.55 -5.48 -14.84
N ASP A 117 -8.62 -6.40 -15.09
CA ASP A 117 -8.89 -7.67 -15.80
C ASP A 117 -9.89 -8.57 -15.07
N ILE A 118 -9.85 -8.55 -13.74
CA ILE A 118 -10.73 -9.37 -12.89
C ILE A 118 -12.12 -8.75 -12.77
N PHE A 119 -12.21 -7.41 -12.73
CA PHE A 119 -13.50 -6.71 -12.59
C PHE A 119 -14.26 -6.48 -13.90
N LYS A 120 -13.56 -6.35 -15.05
CA LYS A 120 -14.21 -6.21 -16.37
C LYS A 120 -14.98 -7.48 -16.79
N THR A 121 -14.65 -8.63 -16.23
CA THR A 121 -15.34 -9.92 -16.49
C THR A 121 -16.47 -10.16 -15.49
N ARG A 122 -17.35 -9.17 -15.32
CA ARG A 122 -18.42 -9.11 -14.31
C ARG A 122 -19.68 -9.94 -14.63
N ASN A 123 -19.53 -11.08 -15.30
CA ASN A 123 -20.64 -11.99 -15.63
C ASN A 123 -20.47 -13.44 -15.12
N TYR A 124 -19.60 -13.68 -14.13
CA TYR A 124 -19.49 -15.00 -13.52
C TYR A 124 -19.75 -14.97 -12.01
N ASN A 125 -20.90 -15.52 -11.62
CA ASN A 125 -21.20 -15.90 -10.24
C ASN A 125 -20.14 -16.91 -9.75
N MET A 126 -19.10 -16.43 -9.07
CA MET A 126 -18.29 -17.27 -8.18
C MET A 126 -19.09 -17.60 -6.91
N ASN A 127 -20.25 -18.23 -7.09
CA ASN A 127 -20.98 -18.83 -5.99
C ASN A 127 -20.23 -20.09 -5.58
N MET A 128 -19.43 -19.99 -4.53
CA MET A 128 -19.19 -21.13 -3.66
C MET A 128 -20.46 -21.32 -2.82
N THR A 129 -21.47 -22.00 -3.36
CA THR A 129 -22.59 -22.48 -2.57
C THR A 129 -22.08 -23.55 -1.62
N CYS A 130 -21.81 -23.14 -0.38
CA CYS A 130 -21.87 -24.03 0.76
C CYS A 130 -23.35 -24.19 1.10
N GLU A 131 -23.95 -25.32 0.74
CA GLU A 131 -25.13 -25.79 1.46
C GLU A 131 -24.68 -26.18 2.87
N SER A 132 -24.69 -25.20 3.78
CA SER A 132 -24.87 -25.51 5.20
C SER A 132 -26.36 -25.73 5.40
N LYS A 133 -26.74 -26.96 5.73
CA LYS A 133 -28.08 -27.28 6.22
C LYS A 133 -28.45 -26.28 7.31
N ASN A 134 -29.51 -25.51 7.07
CA ASN A 134 -30.40 -24.98 8.10
C ASN A 134 -31.78 -24.84 7.44
N GLU A 135 -32.77 -25.37 8.13
CA GLU A 135 -34.16 -25.51 7.70
C GLU A 135 -34.79 -24.17 7.30
N PRO A 136 -35.79 -24.17 6.38
CA PRO A 136 -36.44 -22.95 5.94
C PRO A 136 -37.43 -22.47 7.01
N ILE A 137 -37.11 -21.36 7.67
CA ILE A 137 -38.16 -20.52 8.27
C ILE A 137 -38.75 -19.67 7.14
N LYS A 138 -40.01 -19.95 6.82
CA LYS A 138 -40.86 -19.10 6.00
C LYS A 138 -40.96 -17.72 6.64
N SER A 139 -40.72 -16.67 5.86
CA SER A 139 -41.52 -15.46 5.94
C SER A 139 -41.51 -14.74 4.59
N ASP A 140 -42.69 -14.67 4.02
CA ASP A 140 -43.05 -13.94 2.82
C ASP A 140 -42.57 -12.48 2.85
N ILE A 141 -41.81 -12.08 1.84
CA ILE A 141 -41.97 -10.75 1.23
C ILE A 141 -41.99 -10.98 -0.27
N LYS A 142 -43.20 -11.18 -0.79
CA LYS A 142 -43.54 -10.89 -2.18
C LYS A 142 -43.24 -9.42 -2.42
N HIS A 143 -42.38 -9.10 -3.39
CA HIS A 143 -42.68 -8.08 -4.39
C HIS A 143 -41.87 -8.33 -5.67
N SER A 144 -42.48 -7.90 -6.77
CA SER A 144 -42.46 -8.40 -8.14
C SER A 144 -41.10 -8.35 -8.87
N LYS A 145 -40.93 -9.36 -9.72
CA LYS A 145 -39.76 -9.67 -10.56
C LYS A 145 -39.63 -8.82 -11.84
N GLU A 146 -40.24 -7.64 -11.97
CA GLU A 146 -40.43 -7.01 -13.30
C GLU A 146 -39.96 -5.55 -13.47
N GLU A 147 -39.22 -4.95 -12.54
CA GLU A 147 -38.87 -3.51 -12.65
C GLU A 147 -37.39 -3.14 -12.81
N ILE A 148 -36.47 -4.11 -13.01
CA ILE A 148 -35.02 -3.81 -13.15
C ILE A 148 -34.44 -4.40 -14.44
N ILE A 149 -35.16 -4.23 -15.55
CA ILE A 149 -34.60 -4.38 -16.89
C ILE A 149 -35.12 -3.23 -17.75
N ARG A 150 -34.45 -2.06 -17.68
CA ARG A 150 -34.27 -1.10 -18.79
C ARG A 150 -33.43 0.09 -18.36
N LYS A 151 -32.35 0.29 -19.12
CA LYS A 151 -31.64 1.56 -19.40
C LYS A 151 -30.99 2.30 -18.22
N ILE A 152 -29.65 2.27 -18.18
CA ILE A 152 -28.82 3.48 -18.35
C ILE A 152 -27.60 3.05 -19.16
N GLU A 153 -27.50 3.61 -20.35
CA GLU A 153 -26.37 3.53 -21.26
C GLU A 153 -25.22 4.34 -20.65
N CYS A 154 -24.17 3.66 -20.16
CA CYS A 154 -22.91 4.31 -19.79
C CYS A 154 -22.15 4.69 -21.07
N ASN A 155 -22.47 5.84 -21.67
CA ASN A 155 -21.71 6.41 -22.78
C ASN A 155 -21.48 7.95 -22.69
N GLU A 156 -21.67 8.58 -21.52
CA GLU A 156 -21.43 10.03 -21.37
C GLU A 156 -20.27 10.44 -20.42
N ASP A 157 -19.66 9.52 -19.68
CA ASP A 157 -18.63 9.88 -18.67
C ASP A 157 -17.24 10.22 -19.22
N ILE A 158 -17.05 10.30 -20.54
CA ILE A 158 -15.76 10.65 -21.17
C ILE A 158 -15.65 12.13 -21.56
N LYS A 159 -16.75 12.92 -21.54
CA LYS A 159 -16.73 14.33 -22.00
C LYS A 159 -16.72 15.40 -20.90
N LEU A 160 -16.73 15.02 -19.62
CA LEU A 160 -16.75 16.00 -18.50
C LEU A 160 -15.38 16.28 -17.85
N LEU A 161 -14.29 15.68 -18.34
CA LEU A 161 -12.94 15.87 -17.79
C LEU A 161 -12.04 16.85 -18.56
N GLU A 162 -12.51 17.47 -19.64
CA GLU A 162 -11.71 18.42 -20.44
C GLU A 162 -11.93 19.91 -20.10
N LYS A 163 -12.60 20.23 -18.99
CA LYS A 163 -12.73 21.63 -18.54
C LYS A 163 -12.42 21.80 -17.05
N SER A 164 -11.16 21.57 -16.69
CA SER A 164 -10.57 22.25 -15.53
C SER A 164 -9.11 22.59 -15.81
N ASP A 165 -8.92 23.60 -16.66
CA ASP A 165 -7.72 24.43 -16.67
C ASP A 165 -7.60 25.16 -15.32
N LYS A 166 -7.05 24.46 -14.33
CA LYS A 166 -6.37 25.08 -13.19
C LYS A 166 -5.02 24.41 -13.08
N SER A 167 -4.06 25.02 -13.75
CA SER A 167 -2.63 24.86 -13.54
C SER A 167 -2.32 24.64 -12.05
N ILE A 168 -1.95 23.40 -11.72
CA ILE A 168 -1.39 23.05 -10.42
C ILE A 168 -0.01 23.73 -10.37
N LYS A 169 0.04 24.90 -9.75
CA LYS A 169 1.30 25.54 -9.38
C LYS A 169 1.95 24.68 -8.30
N VAL A 170 2.99 23.94 -8.70
CA VAL A 170 3.96 23.34 -7.78
C VAL A 170 4.51 24.47 -6.91
N PRO A 171 4.37 24.41 -5.56
CA PRO A 171 4.96 25.42 -4.70
C PRO A 171 6.48 25.26 -4.73
N GLU A 172 7.18 26.24 -5.29
CA GLU A 172 8.62 26.43 -5.04
C GLU A 172 8.78 26.74 -3.54
N LYS A 173 9.07 25.72 -2.73
CA LYS A 173 9.44 25.91 -1.33
C LYS A 173 10.94 26.13 -1.22
N ASN A 174 11.26 27.32 -0.72
CA ASN A 174 12.54 27.81 -0.22
C ASN A 174 13.52 26.70 0.22
N LEU A 175 14.62 26.60 -0.52
CA LEU A 175 15.85 25.93 -0.12
C LEU A 175 16.33 26.52 1.20
N ILE A 176 16.33 25.71 2.25
CA ILE A 176 17.07 26.02 3.48
C ILE A 176 18.55 25.91 3.11
N ASP A 177 19.31 26.97 3.35
CA ASP A 177 20.75 27.03 3.10
C ASP A 177 21.50 26.11 4.07
N LEU A 178 21.75 24.88 3.63
CA LEU A 178 22.47 23.83 4.36
C LEU A 178 24.00 24.05 4.36
N SER A 179 24.51 25.15 3.79
CA SER A 179 25.95 25.47 3.74
C SER A 179 26.60 25.70 5.12
N LYS A 180 25.81 25.77 6.20
CA LYS A 180 26.31 26.01 7.57
C LYS A 180 26.71 24.76 8.36
N ILE A 181 26.63 23.57 7.78
CA ILE A 181 27.13 22.34 8.40
C ILE A 181 28.59 22.14 7.98
N LYS A 182 29.54 22.27 8.92
CA LYS A 182 30.97 22.06 8.68
C LYS A 182 31.20 20.68 8.04
N GLN A 183 31.62 20.68 6.77
CA GLN A 183 32.03 19.50 6.03
C GLN A 183 33.33 18.94 6.64
N PRO A 184 33.47 17.62 6.88
CA PRO A 184 34.76 16.99 7.05
C PRO A 184 35.38 16.73 5.67
N GLU A 185 36.70 16.93 5.59
CA GLU A 185 37.52 16.88 4.37
C GLU A 185 37.36 15.58 3.55
N ASP A 186 37.30 15.77 2.22
CA ASP A 186 37.19 14.73 1.20
C ASP A 186 38.42 13.82 1.19
N ILE A 187 38.25 12.57 1.66
CA ILE A 187 39.26 11.52 1.47
C ILE A 187 38.98 10.81 0.14
N LYS A 188 39.87 10.98 -0.84
CA LYS A 188 39.89 10.23 -2.10
C LYS A 188 40.05 8.73 -1.83
N LEU A 189 38.98 7.95 -1.99
CA LEU A 189 38.99 6.49 -1.84
C LEU A 189 39.62 5.81 -3.06
N LYS A 190 40.66 5.01 -2.81
CA LYS A 190 41.28 4.09 -3.79
C LYS A 190 40.28 2.99 -4.19
N LYS A 191 40.22 2.65 -5.49
CA LYS A 191 39.49 1.48 -6.01
C LYS A 191 40.01 0.19 -5.34
N LEU A 192 39.18 -0.43 -4.49
CA LEU A 192 39.47 -1.70 -3.81
C LEU A 192 39.23 -2.89 -4.76
N SER A 193 39.92 -4.02 -4.52
CA SER A 193 39.75 -5.25 -5.30
C SER A 193 38.43 -5.96 -4.97
N GLN A 194 37.91 -6.81 -5.88
CA GLN A 194 36.67 -7.59 -5.66
C GLN A 194 36.70 -8.47 -4.40
N GLU A 195 37.87 -8.95 -4.02
CA GLU A 195 38.05 -9.82 -2.84
C GLU A 195 38.02 -9.00 -1.53
N GLN A 196 38.56 -7.78 -1.55
CA GLN A 196 38.44 -6.81 -0.45
C GLN A 196 37.00 -6.32 -0.32
N LEU A 197 36.33 -6.06 -1.45
CA LEU A 197 34.90 -5.69 -1.48
C LEU A 197 34.02 -6.80 -0.91
N ARG A 198 34.29 -8.08 -1.21
CA ARG A 198 33.56 -9.22 -0.61
C ARG A 198 33.71 -9.29 0.92
N LYS A 199 34.91 -9.05 1.45
CA LYS A 199 35.15 -8.99 2.91
C LYS A 199 34.46 -7.79 3.57
N LEU A 200 34.43 -6.64 2.88
CA LEU A 200 33.68 -5.45 3.33
C LEU A 200 32.16 -5.66 3.27
N ASN A 201 31.67 -6.38 2.25
CA ASN A 201 30.24 -6.59 2.00
C ASN A 201 29.52 -7.33 3.15
N ILE A 202 30.19 -8.30 3.80
CA ILE A 202 29.65 -9.02 4.95
C ILE A 202 29.52 -8.11 6.20
N ASN A 203 30.29 -7.02 6.25
CA ASN A 203 30.41 -6.16 7.42
C ASN A 203 29.56 -4.89 7.38
N ILE A 204 29.27 -4.31 6.21
CA ILE A 204 28.61 -2.99 6.15
C ILE A 204 27.21 -2.99 6.79
N LEU A 205 26.38 -4.01 6.51
CA LEU A 205 25.01 -4.09 7.05
C LEU A 205 24.94 -4.72 8.47
N SER A 206 25.99 -5.42 8.90
CA SER A 206 26.14 -5.90 10.28
C SER A 206 26.71 -4.83 11.21
N ASN A 207 27.41 -3.83 10.65
CA ASN A 207 27.95 -2.67 11.35
C ASN A 207 27.02 -1.44 11.41
N ILE A 208 25.72 -1.58 11.13
CA ILE A 208 24.75 -0.53 11.49
C ILE A 208 24.87 -0.33 13.01
N THR A 209 25.50 0.77 13.41
CA THR A 209 26.02 0.93 14.76
C THR A 209 24.89 1.17 15.75
N VAL A 210 25.09 0.78 17.01
CA VAL A 210 24.10 0.99 18.09
C VAL A 210 23.77 2.48 18.28
N HIS A 211 24.71 3.38 17.92
CA HIS A 211 24.55 4.83 18.00
C HIS A 211 23.60 5.43 16.96
N GLU A 212 23.29 4.70 15.88
CA GLU A 212 22.31 5.11 14.86
C GLU A 212 20.90 4.58 15.17
N LYS A 213 20.73 3.88 16.30
CA LYS A 213 19.43 3.35 16.71
C LYS A 213 18.46 4.52 16.93
N TYR A 214 17.39 4.49 16.16
CA TYR A 214 16.29 5.44 16.31
C TYR A 214 15.27 4.88 17.30
N SER A 215 14.94 5.68 18.30
CA SER A 215 13.85 5.43 19.22
C SER A 215 13.14 6.72 19.55
N ILE A 216 11.82 6.65 19.71
CA ILE A 216 11.04 7.73 20.28
C ILE A 216 11.08 7.56 21.79
N GLU A 217 11.36 8.64 22.51
CA GLU A 217 11.47 8.62 23.97
C GLU A 217 10.22 8.02 24.62
N ASN A 218 10.43 7.09 25.56
CA ASN A 218 9.38 6.38 26.29
C ASN A 218 8.42 5.55 25.41
N GLN A 219 8.83 5.16 24.20
CA GLN A 219 8.06 4.29 23.30
C GLN A 219 8.82 3.01 22.99
N ASP A 220 8.10 1.89 23.01
CA ASP A 220 8.62 0.61 22.51
C ASP A 220 8.68 0.58 20.97
N PHE A 221 9.18 -0.53 20.43
CA PHE A 221 9.29 -0.72 18.99
C PHE A 221 7.94 -0.69 18.26
N GLN A 222 6.91 -1.33 18.82
CA GLN A 222 5.59 -1.41 18.18
C GLN A 222 4.95 -0.02 18.09
N LYS A 223 5.01 0.77 19.17
CA LYS A 223 4.53 2.16 19.16
C LYS A 223 5.33 3.04 18.24
N THR A 224 6.66 2.89 18.23
CA THR A 224 7.52 3.62 17.28
C THR A 224 7.14 3.30 15.83
N GLN A 225 6.86 2.03 15.54
CA GLN A 225 6.40 1.60 14.21
C GLN A 225 5.06 2.24 13.85
N LYS A 226 4.07 2.22 14.75
CA LYS A 226 2.76 2.87 14.53
C LYS A 226 2.91 4.37 14.26
N ILE A 227 3.71 5.06 15.09
CA ILE A 227 3.96 6.50 14.94
C ILE A 227 4.62 6.80 13.58
N LEU A 228 5.62 6.02 13.16
CA LEU A 228 6.26 6.19 11.86
C LEU A 228 5.28 5.97 10.70
N LYS A 229 4.40 4.97 10.79
CA LYS A 229 3.35 4.73 9.79
C LYS A 229 2.38 5.90 9.69
N ILE A 230 1.86 6.38 10.83
CA ILE A 230 0.95 7.52 10.86
C ILE A 230 1.64 8.77 10.31
N PHE A 231 2.90 9.00 10.69
CA PHE A 231 3.67 10.13 10.19
C PHE A 231 3.90 10.05 8.68
N ALA A 232 4.25 8.88 8.15
CA ALA A 232 4.38 8.66 6.71
C ALA A 232 3.06 8.94 5.97
N PHE A 233 1.94 8.46 6.52
CA PHE A 233 0.61 8.77 5.96
C PHE A 233 0.36 10.27 5.90
N ILE A 234 0.56 10.96 7.02
CA ILE A 234 0.34 12.42 7.09
C ILE A 234 1.20 13.14 6.07
N LYS A 235 2.48 12.78 5.93
CA LYS A 235 3.40 13.46 5.02
C LYS A 235 3.08 13.21 3.54
N ASN A 236 2.61 12.01 3.23
CA ASN A 236 2.34 11.61 1.86
C ASN A 236 0.95 12.04 1.36
N PHE A 237 -0.06 12.03 2.22
CA PHE A 237 -1.46 12.21 1.81
C PHE A 237 -2.16 13.39 2.50
N CYS A 238 -1.63 13.86 3.62
CA CYS A 238 -2.21 15.00 4.36
C CYS A 238 -1.24 16.18 4.49
N GLY A 239 -0.17 16.21 3.69
CA GLY A 239 0.94 17.16 3.86
C GLY A 239 0.51 18.63 3.74
N GLU A 240 -0.55 18.90 2.98
CA GLU A 240 -1.15 20.23 2.84
C GLU A 240 -1.97 20.69 4.04
N PHE A 241 -2.49 19.74 4.82
CA PHE A 241 -3.35 20.00 5.97
C PHE A 241 -2.59 20.22 7.28
N VAL A 242 -1.27 20.01 7.26
CA VAL A 242 -0.39 20.17 8.43
C VAL A 242 0.65 21.28 8.19
N PRO A 243 1.13 21.95 9.26
CA PRO A 243 2.21 22.93 9.13
C PRO A 243 3.44 22.35 8.43
N SER A 244 4.15 23.16 7.64
CA SER A 244 5.33 22.71 6.89
C SER A 244 6.44 22.14 7.78
N ASP A 245 6.53 22.62 9.02
CA ASP A 245 7.50 22.20 10.02
C ASP A 245 6.96 21.08 10.94
N PHE A 246 5.86 20.43 10.57
CA PHE A 246 5.29 19.28 11.30
C PHE A 246 6.24 18.08 11.21
N ASN A 247 6.70 17.56 12.34
CA ASN A 247 7.65 16.45 12.42
C ASN A 247 7.17 15.37 13.40
N ILE A 248 7.92 14.27 13.52
CA ILE A 248 7.54 13.14 14.40
C ILE A 248 7.34 13.59 15.86
N GLN A 249 8.20 14.48 16.38
CA GLN A 249 8.06 14.97 17.75
C GLN A 249 6.76 15.78 17.93
N LYS A 250 6.38 16.58 16.93
CA LYS A 250 5.10 17.29 16.94
C LYS A 250 3.92 16.33 16.86
N LEU A 251 3.98 15.27 16.04
CA LEU A 251 2.97 14.21 16.05
C LEU A 251 2.80 13.60 17.44
N VAL A 252 3.91 13.18 18.07
CA VAL A 252 3.90 12.59 19.42
C VAL A 252 3.33 13.57 20.46
N ARG A 253 3.69 14.86 20.38
CA ARG A 253 3.13 15.90 21.26
C ARG A 253 1.63 16.07 21.01
N SER A 254 1.18 16.09 19.77
CA SER A 254 -0.23 16.27 19.42
C SER A 254 -1.11 15.10 19.87
N LEU A 255 -0.57 13.91 20.13
CA LEU A 255 -1.34 12.80 20.72
C LEU A 255 -1.57 12.96 22.25
N LYS A 256 -0.94 13.95 22.89
CA LYS A 256 -1.16 14.28 24.30
C LYS A 256 -2.41 15.17 24.47
N GLU A 257 -3.06 15.09 25.62
CA GLU A 257 -4.43 15.58 25.84
C GLU A 257 -4.64 17.07 25.51
N SER A 258 -3.71 17.93 25.91
CA SER A 258 -3.81 19.38 25.66
C SER A 258 -3.64 19.74 24.19
N ALA A 259 -2.90 18.94 23.42
CA ALA A 259 -2.53 19.22 22.03
C ALA A 259 -3.34 18.43 21.00
N TYR A 260 -4.09 17.39 21.42
CA TYR A 260 -4.93 16.57 20.52
C TYR A 260 -6.12 17.33 19.96
N ASN A 261 -6.51 18.43 20.61
CA ASN A 261 -7.47 19.37 20.06
C ASN A 261 -6.83 20.35 19.05
N GLY A 262 -5.53 20.27 18.79
CA GLY A 262 -4.83 21.15 17.85
C GLY A 262 -5.23 20.90 16.40
N ASP A 263 -5.04 21.92 15.58
CA ASP A 263 -5.56 21.94 14.20
C ASP A 263 -4.88 20.88 13.32
N ALA A 264 -3.58 20.62 13.51
CA ALA A 264 -2.85 19.62 12.71
C ALA A 264 -3.47 18.21 12.81
N ILE A 265 -3.86 17.76 14.01
CA ILE A 265 -4.52 16.45 14.18
C ILE A 265 -6.00 16.52 13.82
N GLY A 266 -6.67 17.63 14.15
CA GLY A 266 -8.06 17.85 13.75
C GLY A 266 -8.25 17.73 12.23
N ASN A 267 -7.38 18.37 11.46
CA ASN A 267 -7.44 18.33 9.99
C ASN A 267 -7.18 16.93 9.44
N VAL A 268 -6.26 16.16 10.05
CA VAL A 268 -6.02 14.75 9.65
C VAL A 268 -7.25 13.89 9.92
N HIS A 269 -7.92 14.07 11.06
CA HIS A 269 -9.17 13.38 11.35
C HIS A 269 -10.28 13.76 10.39
N GLU A 270 -10.42 15.06 10.11
CA GLU A 270 -11.43 15.57 9.19
C GLU A 270 -11.21 15.01 7.78
N PHE A 271 -9.99 15.06 7.27
CA PHE A 271 -9.62 14.42 6.00
C PHE A 271 -10.04 12.94 5.95
N LEU A 272 -9.69 12.15 6.97
CA LEU A 272 -9.99 10.72 7.00
C LEU A 272 -11.50 10.45 7.05
N ILE A 273 -12.23 11.18 7.89
CA ILE A 273 -13.67 10.95 8.09
C ILE A 273 -14.48 11.46 6.91
N ASP A 274 -14.11 12.58 6.31
CA ASP A 274 -14.80 13.10 5.13
C ASP A 274 -14.68 12.10 3.96
N ASN A 275 -13.49 11.52 3.74
CA ASN A 275 -13.32 10.45 2.72
C ASN A 275 -14.08 9.16 3.07
N LEU A 276 -14.15 8.78 4.34
CA LEU A 276 -14.92 7.59 4.76
C LEU A 276 -16.44 7.80 4.62
N ASN A 277 -16.92 8.99 4.92
CA ASN A 277 -18.32 9.37 4.72
C ASN A 277 -18.66 9.49 3.23
N GLU A 278 -17.74 10.00 2.40
CA GLU A 278 -17.92 10.01 0.95
C GLU A 278 -18.02 8.59 0.37
N GLU A 279 -17.21 7.64 0.85
CA GLU A 279 -17.32 6.22 0.47
C GLU A 279 -18.69 5.65 0.88
N LEU A 280 -19.15 5.99 2.10
CA LEU A 280 -20.46 5.62 2.61
C LEU A 280 -21.59 6.15 1.72
N GLU A 281 -21.55 7.43 1.36
CA GLU A 281 -22.56 8.09 0.54
C GLU A 281 -22.60 7.52 -0.89
N LYS A 282 -21.42 7.26 -1.49
CA LYS A 282 -21.33 6.78 -2.87
C LYS A 282 -21.68 5.31 -3.04
N TYR A 283 -21.28 4.46 -2.10
CA TYR A 283 -21.35 2.99 -2.28
C TYR A 283 -22.22 2.28 -1.24
N GLY A 284 -22.65 2.98 -0.20
CA GLY A 284 -23.52 2.47 0.84
C GLY A 284 -22.80 1.74 1.98
N ILE A 285 -23.46 1.68 3.13
CA ILE A 285 -22.92 1.11 4.37
C ILE A 285 -22.50 -0.36 4.27
N LEU A 286 -23.24 -1.19 3.52
CA LEU A 286 -22.90 -2.61 3.36
C LEU A 286 -21.58 -2.79 2.60
N HIS A 287 -21.30 -1.92 1.62
CA HIS A 287 -20.02 -1.93 0.90
C HIS A 287 -18.88 -1.56 1.84
N LEU A 288 -19.05 -0.47 2.59
CA LEU A 288 -18.06 -0.01 3.55
C LEU A 288 -17.75 -1.09 4.59
N LEU A 289 -18.77 -1.69 5.22
CA LEU A 289 -18.59 -2.74 6.22
C LEU A 289 -17.83 -3.96 5.66
N ASN A 290 -18.11 -4.36 4.42
CA ASN A 290 -17.41 -5.46 3.78
C ASN A 290 -15.92 -5.15 3.58
N ASN A 291 -15.57 -3.92 3.18
CA ASN A 291 -14.19 -3.49 3.01
C ASN A 291 -13.47 -3.37 4.37
N LEU A 292 -14.15 -2.83 5.38
CA LEU A 292 -13.60 -2.61 6.73
C LEU A 292 -13.47 -3.89 7.55
N LYS A 293 -14.09 -5.00 7.14
CA LYS A 293 -14.17 -6.23 7.93
C LYS A 293 -12.81 -6.70 8.44
N SER A 294 -11.78 -6.74 7.59
CA SER A 294 -10.44 -7.16 8.01
C SER A 294 -9.80 -6.22 9.04
N VAL A 295 -10.03 -4.91 8.91
CA VAL A 295 -9.53 -3.91 9.86
C VAL A 295 -10.25 -4.06 11.20
N ILE A 296 -11.57 -4.22 11.19
CA ILE A 296 -12.39 -4.41 12.39
C ILE A 296 -12.02 -5.72 13.10
N ASP A 297 -11.89 -6.82 12.35
CA ASP A 297 -11.51 -8.14 12.87
C ASP A 297 -10.08 -8.17 13.43
N SER A 298 -9.22 -7.21 13.04
CA SER A 298 -7.84 -7.10 13.52
C SER A 298 -7.68 -6.29 14.82
N LEU A 299 -8.76 -5.62 15.27
CA LEU A 299 -8.74 -4.91 16.55
C LEU A 299 -8.63 -5.92 17.70
N PRO A 300 -7.81 -5.65 18.72
CA PRO A 300 -7.63 -6.56 19.84
C PRO A 300 -8.96 -6.73 20.59
N GLU A 301 -9.30 -7.98 20.97
CA GLU A 301 -10.39 -8.22 21.91
C GLU A 301 -9.91 -7.78 23.29
N ASP A 302 -10.44 -6.66 23.81
CA ASP A 302 -10.12 -6.16 25.14
C ASP A 302 -11.40 -6.08 25.97
N ASP A 303 -11.36 -6.64 27.18
CA ASP A 303 -12.53 -6.86 28.05
C ASP A 303 -12.82 -5.69 28.99
N THR A 304 -11.98 -4.66 29.01
CA THR A 304 -12.12 -3.54 29.94
C THR A 304 -12.77 -2.32 29.29
N ILE A 305 -14.11 -2.32 29.27
CA ILE A 305 -14.87 -1.10 29.00
C ILE A 305 -15.84 -0.85 30.15
N GLY A 306 -15.63 0.26 30.85
CA GLY A 306 -16.55 0.77 31.85
C GLY A 306 -17.84 1.32 31.22
N GLU A 307 -18.93 1.27 31.99
CA GLU A 307 -20.28 1.61 31.58
C GLU A 307 -20.43 3.03 30.97
N ALA A 308 -21.38 3.12 30.04
CA ALA A 308 -21.71 4.29 29.26
C ALA A 308 -22.49 5.34 30.06
N ALA A 309 -21.97 6.57 30.15
CA ALA A 309 -22.81 7.75 30.38
C ALA A 309 -23.14 8.39 29.02
N LYS A 310 -24.42 8.66 28.75
CA LYS A 310 -24.84 9.55 27.65
C LYS A 310 -24.16 10.91 27.87
N LYS A 311 -23.16 11.25 27.05
CA LYS A 311 -22.41 12.51 27.17
C LYS A 311 -22.81 13.46 26.04
N ASN A 312 -23.19 14.68 26.43
CA ASN A 312 -23.58 15.76 25.52
C ASN A 312 -22.41 16.20 24.61
N ASP A 313 -22.70 16.42 23.33
CA ASP A 313 -21.75 16.89 22.30
C ASP A 313 -21.49 18.41 22.33
N ILE A 314 -22.11 19.10 23.28
CA ILE A 314 -22.03 20.56 23.43
C ILE A 314 -20.58 20.99 23.70
N GLY A 315 -20.04 21.77 22.75
CA GLY A 315 -18.70 22.35 22.80
C GLY A 315 -17.57 21.48 22.21
N LEU A 316 -17.89 20.43 21.46
CA LEU A 316 -16.89 19.66 20.70
C LEU A 316 -16.53 20.35 19.37
N LYS A 317 -15.27 20.19 18.93
CA LYS A 317 -14.84 20.59 17.57
C LYS A 317 -15.60 19.77 16.52
N THR A 318 -15.87 20.36 15.35
CA THR A 318 -16.64 19.75 14.25
C THR A 318 -16.10 18.37 13.84
N TRP A 319 -14.78 18.23 13.66
CA TRP A 319 -14.18 16.94 13.31
C TRP A 319 -14.48 15.85 14.35
N LYS A 320 -14.52 16.18 15.65
CA LYS A 320 -14.87 15.19 16.69
C LYS A 320 -16.31 14.74 16.59
N ILE A 321 -17.21 15.65 16.26
CA ILE A 321 -18.64 15.35 16.07
C ILE A 321 -18.78 14.39 14.89
N LYS A 322 -18.18 14.70 13.74
CA LYS A 322 -18.17 13.83 12.54
C LYS A 322 -17.57 12.45 12.85
N THR A 323 -16.38 12.40 13.46
CA THR A 323 -15.71 11.14 13.83
C THR A 323 -16.58 10.30 14.77
N ARG A 324 -17.23 10.94 15.76
CA ARG A 324 -18.07 10.23 16.71
C ARG A 324 -19.34 9.67 16.08
N ALA A 325 -19.99 10.43 15.20
CA ALA A 325 -21.15 9.94 14.46
C ALA A 325 -20.79 8.69 13.64
N PHE A 326 -19.66 8.73 12.93
CA PHE A 326 -19.14 7.60 12.17
C PHE A 326 -18.85 6.38 13.06
N LEU A 327 -18.08 6.57 14.15
CA LEU A 327 -17.72 5.48 15.07
C LEU A 327 -18.95 4.87 15.75
N TRP A 328 -19.96 5.68 16.08
CA TRP A 328 -21.20 5.22 16.68
C TRP A 328 -22.00 4.32 15.73
N ASP A 329 -22.20 4.73 14.48
CA ASP A 329 -22.90 3.90 13.49
C ASP A 329 -22.14 2.59 13.23
N LEU A 330 -20.81 2.67 13.14
CA LEU A 330 -19.96 1.49 12.94
C LEU A 330 -20.01 0.54 14.14
N GLN A 331 -19.95 1.06 15.36
CA GLN A 331 -20.07 0.28 16.59
C GLN A 331 -21.44 -0.41 16.69
N PHE A 332 -22.53 0.30 16.38
CA PHE A 332 -23.88 -0.27 16.43
C PHE A 332 -24.04 -1.47 15.49
N ARG A 333 -23.46 -1.39 14.29
CA ARG A 333 -23.56 -2.45 13.27
C ARG A 333 -22.62 -3.62 13.48
N THR A 334 -21.46 -3.37 14.07
CA THR A 334 -20.40 -4.39 14.26
C THR A 334 -20.42 -5.00 15.66
N ASN A 335 -21.08 -4.34 16.62
CA ASN A 335 -21.03 -4.63 18.04
C ASN A 335 -19.59 -4.71 18.60
N ASN A 336 -18.66 -3.93 18.02
CA ASN A 336 -17.25 -3.99 18.40
C ASN A 336 -16.94 -3.04 19.58
N LYS A 337 -16.48 -3.63 20.68
CA LYS A 337 -16.11 -2.94 21.92
C LYS A 337 -15.00 -1.90 21.73
N ILE A 338 -13.97 -2.19 20.93
CA ILE A 338 -12.86 -1.25 20.71
C ILE A 338 -13.32 0.01 19.96
N ILE A 339 -14.19 -0.15 18.95
CA ILE A 339 -14.77 0.99 18.24
C ILE A 339 -15.59 1.86 19.20
N TYR A 340 -16.30 1.23 20.15
CA TYR A 340 -16.99 1.94 21.21
C TYR A 340 -16.02 2.72 22.12
N SER A 341 -14.86 2.15 22.47
CA SER A 341 -13.86 2.82 23.31
C SER A 341 -13.30 4.08 22.63
N PHE A 342 -13.08 4.04 21.31
CA PHE A 342 -12.71 5.21 20.51
C PHE A 342 -13.77 6.31 20.57
N TYR A 343 -15.04 5.94 20.41
CA TYR A 343 -16.17 6.86 20.52
C TYR A 343 -16.18 7.56 21.88
N VAL A 344 -16.06 6.79 22.97
CA VAL A 344 -16.07 7.32 24.35
C VAL A 344 -14.86 8.22 24.62
N MET A 345 -13.68 7.89 24.08
CA MET A 345 -12.46 8.68 24.25
C MET A 345 -12.62 10.10 23.71
N LEU A 346 -13.28 10.26 22.56
CA LEU A 346 -13.52 11.57 21.95
C LEU A 346 -14.50 12.44 22.75
N SER A 347 -15.33 11.86 23.62
CA SER A 347 -16.29 12.55 24.49
C SER A 347 -15.69 13.12 25.78
N LYS A 348 -14.53 12.63 26.24
CA LYS A 348 -13.99 13.01 27.55
C LYS A 348 -13.46 14.45 27.50
N LYS A 349 -14.09 15.36 28.24
CA LYS A 349 -13.61 16.75 28.43
C LYS A 349 -12.33 16.83 29.29
N LYS A 350 -12.07 15.80 30.11
CA LYS A 350 -10.86 15.64 30.94
C LYS A 350 -10.80 14.18 31.44
N THR A 351 -9.58 13.65 31.56
CA THR A 351 -9.15 12.47 32.34
C THR A 351 -9.46 11.07 31.80
N ALA A 352 -8.50 10.52 31.06
CA ALA A 352 -7.95 9.21 31.39
C ALA A 352 -6.50 9.42 31.88
N ARG A 353 -5.87 8.44 32.53
CA ARG A 353 -4.43 8.50 32.82
C ARG A 353 -3.70 8.87 31.52
N ILE A 354 -2.81 9.86 31.56
CA ILE A 354 -2.19 10.51 30.37
C ILE A 354 -1.69 9.48 29.34
N THR A 355 -1.15 8.35 29.82
CA THR A 355 -0.61 7.25 29.00
C THR A 355 -1.68 6.39 28.32
N GLU A 356 -2.80 6.09 28.99
CA GLU A 356 -3.92 5.33 28.41
C GLU A 356 -4.58 6.14 27.29
N ALA A 357 -4.76 7.45 27.50
CA ALA A 357 -5.33 8.35 26.49
C ALA A 357 -4.45 8.45 25.23
N PHE A 358 -3.11 8.44 25.39
CA PHE A 358 -2.18 8.48 24.26
C PHE A 358 -2.32 7.23 23.38
N ASN A 359 -2.33 6.04 23.97
CA ASN A 359 -2.41 4.79 23.21
C ASN A 359 -3.74 4.71 22.45
N VAL A 360 -4.87 5.03 23.10
CA VAL A 360 -6.19 4.99 22.45
C VAL A 360 -6.28 5.99 21.27
N ARG A 361 -5.64 7.17 21.37
CA ARG A 361 -5.58 8.13 20.27
C ARG A 361 -4.71 7.65 19.11
N LEU A 362 -3.58 7.02 19.42
CA LEU A 362 -2.70 6.41 18.44
C LEU A 362 -3.42 5.30 17.69
N ASP A 363 -4.12 4.42 18.42
CA ASP A 363 -4.88 3.30 17.86
C ASP A 363 -6.08 3.78 17.06
N LEU A 364 -6.77 4.84 17.49
CA LEU A 364 -7.84 5.46 16.70
C LEU A 364 -7.33 6.00 15.36
N LEU A 365 -6.21 6.72 15.35
CA LEU A 365 -5.64 7.23 14.10
C LEU A 365 -5.20 6.09 13.18
N GLU A 366 -4.52 5.09 13.72
CA GLU A 366 -4.15 3.89 12.95
C GLU A 366 -5.39 3.18 12.37
N PHE A 367 -6.46 3.05 13.17
CA PHE A 367 -7.72 2.46 12.74
C PHE A 367 -8.38 3.25 11.60
N LEU A 368 -8.47 4.58 11.71
CA LEU A 368 -9.07 5.41 10.66
C LEU A 368 -8.24 5.40 9.38
N ILE A 369 -6.90 5.46 9.49
CA ILE A 369 -6.00 5.36 8.33
C ILE A 369 -6.14 3.99 7.66
N SER A 370 -6.15 2.91 8.44
CA SER A 370 -6.32 1.55 7.92
C SER A 370 -7.69 1.38 7.26
N SER A 371 -8.74 1.95 7.86
CA SER A 371 -10.09 1.98 7.30
C SER A 371 -10.11 2.69 5.94
N TYR A 372 -9.50 3.87 5.86
CA TYR A 372 -9.39 4.63 4.63
C TYR A 372 -8.66 3.84 3.53
N PHE A 373 -7.61 3.09 3.86
CA PHE A 373 -6.89 2.27 2.88
C PHE A 373 -7.72 1.15 2.25
N THR A 374 -8.81 0.72 2.89
CA THR A 374 -9.70 -0.29 2.31
C THR A 374 -10.73 0.28 1.33
N THR A 375 -10.90 1.60 1.32
CA THR A 375 -11.92 2.29 0.50
C THR A 375 -11.60 2.22 -0.99
N LYS A 376 -12.62 2.38 -1.83
CA LYS A 376 -12.42 2.59 -3.26
C LYS A 376 -11.83 3.98 -3.54
N ILE A 377 -12.24 5.00 -2.78
CA ILE A 377 -11.67 6.35 -2.89
C ILE A 377 -10.13 6.35 -2.76
N PHE A 378 -9.58 5.72 -1.71
CA PHE A 378 -8.12 5.64 -1.56
C PHE A 378 -7.45 4.89 -2.72
N ARG A 379 -8.09 3.82 -3.21
CA ARG A 379 -7.58 3.08 -4.37
C ARG A 379 -7.49 3.98 -5.59
N ASP A 380 -8.50 4.80 -5.85
CA ASP A 380 -8.51 5.73 -6.98
C ASP A 380 -7.40 6.79 -6.84
N VAL A 381 -7.20 7.33 -5.63
CA VAL A 381 -6.07 8.25 -5.31
C VAL A 381 -4.73 7.59 -5.62
N LEU A 382 -4.51 6.37 -5.12
CA LEU A 382 -3.26 5.66 -5.34
C LEU A 382 -3.03 5.33 -6.83
N LEU A 383 -4.08 4.95 -7.55
CA LEU A 383 -3.99 4.70 -8.98
C LEU A 383 -3.63 5.95 -9.76
N ASN A 384 -4.10 7.12 -9.34
CA ASN A 384 -3.69 8.38 -9.92
C ASN A 384 -2.20 8.66 -9.68
N GLU A 385 -1.73 8.48 -8.44
CA GLU A 385 -0.30 8.63 -8.09
C GLU A 385 0.61 7.69 -8.88
N LEU A 386 0.19 6.44 -9.09
CA LEU A 386 0.93 5.48 -9.91
C LEU A 386 1.01 5.90 -11.38
N ARG A 387 -0.07 6.47 -11.95
CA ARG A 387 -0.05 7.00 -13.32
C ARG A 387 0.87 8.21 -13.46
N ILE A 388 0.85 9.12 -12.48
CA ILE A 388 1.76 10.26 -12.44
C ILE A 388 3.20 9.75 -12.42
N LEU A 389 3.49 8.76 -11.57
CA LEU A 389 4.81 8.15 -11.47
C LEU A 389 5.26 7.51 -12.80
N GLU A 390 4.42 6.70 -13.44
CA GLU A 390 4.73 6.09 -14.75
C GLU A 390 5.06 7.14 -15.80
N ASN A 391 4.28 8.22 -15.87
CA ASN A 391 4.54 9.33 -16.79
C ASN A 391 5.87 10.04 -16.51
N LEU A 392 6.22 10.22 -15.22
CA LEU A 392 7.51 10.79 -14.84
C LEU A 392 8.67 9.85 -15.23
N GLU A 393 8.54 8.55 -15.04
CA GLU A 393 9.55 7.55 -15.42
C GLU A 393 9.75 7.48 -16.95
N ILE A 394 8.67 7.59 -17.75
CA ILE A 394 8.75 7.71 -19.21
C ILE A 394 9.52 8.98 -19.59
N LYS A 395 9.16 10.12 -18.99
CA LYS A 395 9.80 11.40 -19.26
C LYS A 395 11.29 11.43 -18.89
N VAL A 396 11.69 10.72 -17.82
CA VAL A 396 13.11 10.51 -17.49
C VAL A 396 13.84 9.82 -18.64
N ASN A 397 13.30 8.72 -19.15
CA ASN A 397 13.93 7.96 -20.25
C ASN A 397 14.04 8.79 -21.53
N GLU A 398 13.02 9.59 -21.85
CA GLU A 398 13.03 10.50 -23.00
C GLU A 398 14.09 11.60 -22.85
N LEU A 399 14.16 12.24 -21.68
CA LEU A 399 15.15 13.29 -21.41
C LEU A 399 16.58 12.73 -21.42
N GLU A 400 16.81 11.55 -20.85
CA GLU A 400 18.14 10.90 -20.88
C GLU A 400 18.58 10.60 -22.32
N LYS A 401 17.68 10.09 -23.17
CA LYS A 401 17.96 9.88 -24.60
C LYS A 401 18.26 11.20 -25.34
N ASN A 402 17.45 12.24 -25.10
CA ASN A 402 17.64 13.54 -25.75
C ASN A 402 18.94 14.21 -25.31
N ILE A 403 19.32 14.11 -24.03
CA ILE A 403 20.61 14.58 -23.53
C ILE A 403 21.75 13.85 -24.23
N GLN A 404 21.67 12.52 -24.36
CA GLN A 404 22.70 11.73 -25.05
C GLN A 404 22.86 12.17 -26.52
N ILE A 405 21.76 12.38 -27.24
CA ILE A 405 21.78 12.87 -28.63
C ILE A 405 22.47 14.24 -28.72
N GLU A 406 22.15 15.17 -27.82
CA GLU A 406 22.78 16.49 -27.81
C GLU A 406 24.26 16.44 -27.39
N GLU A 407 24.65 15.53 -26.50
CA GLU A 407 26.07 15.31 -26.14
C GLU A 407 26.87 14.76 -27.32
N ASP A 408 26.27 13.90 -28.14
CA ASP A 408 26.93 13.39 -29.35
C ASP A 408 27.00 14.47 -30.45
N ASN A 409 25.97 15.33 -30.57
CA ASN A 409 26.05 16.53 -31.40
C ASN A 409 27.16 17.48 -30.93
N LEU A 410 27.33 17.67 -29.62
CA LEU A 410 28.37 18.53 -29.05
C LEU A 410 29.77 18.06 -29.46
N LYS A 411 30.02 16.74 -29.43
CA LYS A 411 31.32 16.15 -29.81
C LYS A 411 31.64 16.30 -31.30
N ASN A 412 30.61 16.33 -32.15
CA ASN A 412 30.76 16.35 -33.61
C ASN A 412 30.81 17.77 -34.21
N ASN A 413 30.47 18.80 -33.42
CA ASN A 413 30.48 20.20 -33.87
C ASN A 413 31.81 20.88 -33.58
N LYS A 414 32.31 21.70 -34.52
CA LYS A 414 33.54 22.50 -34.37
C LYS A 414 33.28 24.00 -34.21
N ASP A 415 32.03 24.45 -34.41
CA ASP A 415 31.65 25.86 -34.28
C ASP A 415 31.35 26.20 -32.81
N GLU A 416 32.15 27.08 -32.22
CA GLU A 416 32.04 27.52 -30.83
C GLU A 416 30.67 28.11 -30.49
N LYS A 417 30.02 28.84 -31.42
CA LYS A 417 28.68 29.41 -31.16
C LYS A 417 27.61 28.33 -31.10
N ILE A 418 27.75 27.27 -31.90
CA ILE A 418 26.84 26.13 -31.90
C ILE A 418 27.07 25.28 -30.63
N ILE A 419 28.33 25.04 -30.26
CA ILE A 419 28.73 24.34 -29.04
C ILE A 419 28.10 25.02 -27.80
N GLN A 420 28.22 26.34 -27.68
CA GLN A 420 27.64 27.08 -26.55
C GLN A 420 26.10 26.92 -26.48
N LYS A 421 25.39 26.99 -27.62
CA LYS A 421 23.93 26.80 -27.66
C LYS A 421 23.53 25.38 -27.23
N ILE A 422 24.23 24.37 -27.72
CA ILE A 422 23.98 22.96 -27.35
C ILE A 422 24.21 22.77 -25.84
N GLN A 423 25.28 23.37 -25.29
CA GLN A 423 25.60 23.24 -23.87
C GLN A 423 24.56 23.88 -22.96
N VAL A 424 24.02 25.05 -23.33
CA VAL A 424 22.87 25.67 -22.63
C VAL A 424 21.64 24.76 -22.67
N LYS A 425 21.36 24.14 -23.83
CA LYS A 425 20.24 23.18 -23.99
C LYS A 425 20.42 21.95 -23.09
N ILE A 426 21.61 21.34 -23.10
CA ILE A 426 21.94 20.19 -22.24
C ILE A 426 21.76 20.55 -20.76
N ASN A 427 22.26 21.70 -20.33
CA ASN A 427 22.13 22.15 -18.94
C ASN A 427 20.66 22.33 -18.54
N ARG A 428 19.83 22.91 -19.42
CA ARG A 428 18.39 23.05 -19.18
C ARG A 428 17.71 21.68 -19.04
N MET A 429 18.01 20.74 -19.93
CA MET A 429 17.44 19.38 -19.88
C MET A 429 17.90 18.62 -18.63
N ARG A 430 19.17 18.76 -18.20
CA ARG A 430 19.68 18.16 -16.96
C ARG A 430 18.99 18.74 -15.73
N ASN A 431 18.72 20.04 -15.70
CA ASN A 431 17.97 20.67 -14.61
C ASN A 431 16.53 20.14 -14.54
N GLU A 432 15.86 20.00 -15.68
CA GLU A 432 14.52 19.41 -15.74
C GLU A 432 14.53 17.93 -15.31
N LEU A 433 15.51 17.15 -15.78
CA LEU A 433 15.71 15.75 -15.39
C LEU A 433 15.88 15.61 -13.88
N ASN A 434 16.68 16.48 -13.25
CA ASN A 434 16.86 16.49 -11.80
C ASN A 434 15.56 16.80 -11.06
N LYS A 435 14.77 17.77 -11.53
CA LYS A 435 13.44 18.09 -10.94
C LYS A 435 12.49 16.90 -11.03
N ILE A 436 12.45 16.21 -12.16
CA ILE A 436 11.60 15.02 -12.37
C ILE A 436 12.07 13.86 -11.49
N LYS A 437 13.38 13.58 -11.45
CA LYS A 437 13.95 12.53 -10.57
C LYS A 437 13.63 12.80 -9.09
N SER A 438 13.70 14.06 -8.67
CA SER A 438 13.26 14.47 -7.34
C SER A 438 11.77 14.20 -7.13
N ALA A 439 10.90 14.60 -8.06
CA ALA A 439 9.45 14.35 -7.97
C ALA A 439 9.11 12.85 -7.87
N ILE A 440 9.85 11.98 -8.57
CA ILE A 440 9.72 10.53 -8.44
C ILE A 440 10.06 10.07 -7.01
N VAL A 441 11.18 10.53 -6.45
CA VAL A 441 11.60 10.16 -5.08
C VAL A 441 10.56 10.59 -4.03
N TYR A 442 9.98 11.78 -4.19
CA TYR A 442 8.98 12.33 -3.27
C TYR A 442 7.55 11.80 -3.51
N ASN A 443 7.33 10.95 -4.51
CA ASN A 443 6.01 10.41 -4.76
C ASN A 443 5.57 9.49 -3.57
N PRO A 444 4.32 9.61 -3.08
CA PRO A 444 3.78 8.78 -2.00
C PRO A 444 3.97 7.27 -2.16
N THR A 445 4.01 6.79 -3.41
CA THR A 445 4.18 5.37 -3.74
C THR A 445 5.63 4.88 -3.65
N LYS A 446 6.62 5.79 -3.59
CA LYS A 446 8.05 5.49 -3.49
C LYS A 446 8.61 5.62 -2.08
N SER A 447 7.77 5.87 -1.07
CA SER A 447 8.23 5.98 0.33
C SER A 447 8.82 4.68 0.89
N GLU A 448 8.53 3.51 0.31
CA GLU A 448 9.31 2.29 0.58
C GLU A 448 10.41 2.16 -0.48
N ILE A 449 11.67 2.21 -0.05
CA ILE A 449 12.82 2.05 -0.95
C ILE A 449 13.00 0.56 -1.29
N GLY A 450 12.84 -0.31 -0.29
CA GLY A 450 12.87 -1.76 -0.44
C GLY A 450 13.60 -2.47 0.70
N THR A 451 14.01 -3.72 0.48
CA THR A 451 14.72 -4.54 1.48
C THR A 451 16.04 -5.04 0.92
N ILE A 452 17.12 -4.92 1.69
CA ILE A 452 18.46 -5.44 1.38
C ILE A 452 18.96 -6.23 2.59
N ASN A 453 19.31 -7.50 2.41
CA ASN A 453 19.79 -8.40 3.47
C ASN A 453 18.93 -8.34 4.75
N HIS A 454 17.62 -8.47 4.58
CA HIS A 454 16.60 -8.38 5.64
C HIS A 454 16.53 -7.02 6.36
N VAL A 455 17.16 -5.96 5.84
CA VAL A 455 17.03 -4.58 6.31
C VAL A 455 16.05 -3.85 5.40
N LYS A 456 14.92 -3.41 5.95
CA LYS A 456 13.93 -2.64 5.21
C LYS A 456 14.26 -1.15 5.26
N PHE A 457 14.34 -0.50 4.12
CA PHE A 457 14.59 0.93 3.96
C PHE A 457 13.31 1.67 3.56
N MET A 458 13.04 2.79 4.23
CA MET A 458 11.87 3.63 4.01
C MET A 458 12.29 5.09 3.98
N PHE A 459 11.73 5.86 3.05
CA PHE A 459 11.92 7.29 2.91
C PHE A 459 10.70 8.04 3.44
N ILE A 460 10.89 8.82 4.51
CA ILE A 460 9.82 9.58 5.16
C ILE A 460 10.36 10.97 5.51
N ASP A 461 9.74 12.03 4.97
CA ASP A 461 10.05 13.43 5.30
C ASP A 461 11.55 13.78 5.24
N ASN A 462 12.19 13.52 4.11
CA ASN A 462 13.64 13.73 3.89
C ASN A 462 14.58 12.83 4.73
N VAL A 463 14.04 11.81 5.43
CA VAL A 463 14.83 10.90 6.26
C VAL A 463 14.70 9.47 5.76
N ILE A 464 15.84 8.76 5.67
CA ILE A 464 15.86 7.33 5.36
C ILE A 464 15.91 6.54 6.67
N TYR A 465 14.83 5.83 6.97
CA TYR A 465 14.73 4.89 8.07
C TYR A 465 15.10 3.49 7.61
N ALA A 466 15.96 2.82 8.37
CA ALA A 466 16.24 1.40 8.23
C ALA A 466 15.61 0.60 9.38
N SER A 467 14.99 -0.53 9.07
CA SER A 467 14.37 -1.43 10.05
C SER A 467 15.00 -2.81 9.97
N LYS A 468 15.54 -3.29 11.10
CA LYS A 468 16.18 -4.61 11.23
C LYS A 468 15.91 -5.17 12.62
N ARG A 469 15.52 -6.46 12.72
CA ARG A 469 15.34 -7.19 14.00
C ARG A 469 14.55 -6.40 15.05
N ASN A 470 13.39 -5.87 14.67
CA ASN A 470 12.52 -5.08 15.55
C ASN A 470 13.19 -3.83 16.16
N LYS A 471 14.05 -3.17 15.38
CA LYS A 471 14.65 -1.88 15.72
C LYS A 471 14.66 -0.99 14.48
N PHE A 472 14.50 0.31 14.71
CA PHE A 472 14.68 1.34 13.69
C PHE A 472 16.05 2.00 13.83
N TYR A 473 16.57 2.48 12.71
CA TYR A 473 17.84 3.16 12.59
C TYR A 473 17.68 4.34 11.64
N VAL A 474 18.35 5.44 11.94
CA VAL A 474 18.53 6.56 11.00
C VAL A 474 20.01 6.62 10.69
N LEU A 475 20.36 6.18 9.49
CA LEU A 475 21.74 6.06 9.07
C LEU A 475 22.30 7.41 8.63
N SER A 476 23.57 7.67 8.95
CA SER A 476 24.26 8.85 8.42
C SER A 476 24.37 8.81 6.89
N ARG A 477 24.48 9.98 6.25
CA ARG A 477 24.74 10.11 4.81
C ARG A 477 25.88 9.19 4.35
N LYS A 478 27.01 9.25 5.04
CA LYS A 478 28.20 8.43 4.75
C LYS A 478 27.90 6.93 4.81
N ASN A 479 27.12 6.48 5.80
CA ASN A 479 26.77 5.06 5.90
C ASN A 479 25.81 4.63 4.80
N LEU A 480 24.87 5.49 4.40
CA LEU A 480 23.97 5.25 3.27
C LEU A 480 24.74 5.19 1.94
N GLU A 481 25.68 6.11 1.72
CA GLU A 481 26.57 6.12 0.54
C GLU A 481 27.45 4.87 0.51
N ASN A 482 28.04 4.48 1.65
CA ASN A 482 28.83 3.25 1.75
C ASN A 482 28.01 2.00 1.41
N ILE A 483 26.75 1.93 1.87
CA ILE A 483 25.84 0.83 1.50
C ILE A 483 25.58 0.86 -0.01
N ALA A 484 25.25 2.02 -0.57
CA ALA A 484 24.92 2.15 -1.99
C ALA A 484 26.10 1.86 -2.93
N GLU A 485 27.35 2.13 -2.50
CA GLU A 485 28.55 1.96 -3.33
C GLU A 485 29.21 0.59 -3.16
N PHE A 486 29.28 0.07 -1.93
CA PHE A 486 30.11 -1.10 -1.63
C PHE A 486 29.32 -2.38 -1.35
N TYR A 487 28.00 -2.31 -1.13
CA TYR A 487 27.20 -3.52 -0.95
C TYR A 487 27.03 -4.26 -2.29
N ILE A 488 27.34 -5.55 -2.32
CA ILE A 488 27.15 -6.40 -3.50
C ILE A 488 25.79 -7.10 -3.36
N PRO A 489 24.82 -6.81 -4.25
CA PRO A 489 23.50 -7.41 -4.20
C PRO A 489 23.55 -8.92 -4.43
N THR A 490 22.75 -9.64 -3.65
CA THR A 490 22.61 -11.10 -3.76
C THR A 490 21.65 -11.52 -4.86
N ASP A 491 20.72 -10.63 -5.23
CA ASP A 491 19.72 -10.87 -6.27
C ASP A 491 19.37 -9.59 -7.07
N ARG A 492 18.55 -9.77 -8.11
CA ARG A 492 18.09 -8.68 -8.98
C ARG A 492 17.26 -7.64 -8.23
N MET A 493 16.48 -8.06 -7.24
CA MET A 493 15.64 -7.14 -6.46
C MET A 493 16.50 -6.23 -5.60
N GLU A 494 17.50 -6.77 -4.90
CA GLU A 494 18.46 -5.97 -4.13
C GLU A 494 19.21 -4.97 -5.00
N SER A 495 19.59 -5.37 -6.22
CA SER A 495 20.21 -4.46 -7.19
C SER A 495 19.30 -3.26 -7.53
N VAL A 496 18.00 -3.49 -7.72
CA VAL A 496 17.01 -2.41 -7.93
C VAL A 496 16.87 -1.54 -6.69
N VAL A 497 16.82 -2.13 -5.50
CA VAL A 497 16.70 -1.39 -4.23
C VAL A 497 17.92 -0.51 -3.98
N LEU A 498 19.14 -0.99 -4.27
CA LEU A 498 20.36 -0.18 -4.17
C LEU A 498 20.34 1.01 -5.13
N LYS A 499 19.90 0.80 -6.37
CA LYS A 499 19.75 1.90 -7.35
C LYS A 499 18.74 2.94 -6.84
N ASN A 500 17.61 2.49 -6.29
CA ASN A 500 16.61 3.40 -5.71
C ASN A 500 17.17 4.13 -4.49
N LEU A 501 17.88 3.43 -3.60
CA LEU A 501 18.52 4.03 -2.44
C LEU A 501 19.50 5.13 -2.85
N LYS A 502 20.32 4.89 -3.87
CA LYS A 502 21.23 5.90 -4.43
C LYS A 502 20.48 7.13 -4.94
N ASN A 503 19.40 6.93 -5.71
CA ASN A 503 18.57 8.03 -6.20
C ASN A 503 17.97 8.87 -5.05
N VAL A 504 17.54 8.21 -3.97
CA VAL A 504 16.97 8.88 -2.79
C VAL A 504 18.06 9.66 -2.04
N ILE A 505 19.24 9.07 -1.83
CA ILE A 505 20.40 9.77 -1.22
C ILE A 505 20.74 11.03 -2.03
N GLU A 506 20.82 10.90 -3.36
CA GLU A 506 21.09 12.04 -4.24
C GLU A 506 20.00 13.12 -4.15
N ALA A 507 18.72 12.75 -3.98
CA ALA A 507 17.64 13.72 -3.88
C ALA A 507 17.61 14.47 -2.53
N ILE A 508 18.08 13.85 -1.45
CA ILE A 508 18.11 14.45 -0.10
C ILE A 508 19.33 15.36 0.08
N TYR A 509 20.49 14.94 -0.43
CA TYR A 509 21.79 15.53 -0.06
C TYR A 509 22.51 16.28 -1.21
N LYS A 510 21.80 16.59 -2.29
CA LYS A 510 22.31 17.37 -3.44
C LYS A 510 22.51 18.84 -3.11
#